data_AF-A0A7W7RCY1-F1
#
_entry.id   AF-A0A7W7RCY1-F1
#
_cell.length_a   1.000
_cell.length_b   1.000
_cell.length_c   1.000
_cell.angle_alpha   90.00
_cell.angle_beta   90.00
_cell.angle_gamma   90.00
#
_symmetry.space_group_name_H-M   'P 1'
#
loop_
_entity.id
_entity.type
_entity.pdbx_description
1 polymer ?
#
loop_
_entity_poly.entity_id
_entity_poly.type
_entity_poly.pdbx_seq_one_letter_code
_entity_poly.pdbx_strand_id
1 'polypeptide(L)'
;MDTAASEDHDDDNWLNAAPVDCPGCGEALYRVDHSPFMDCTFLYCGDCPRRVDVSWYDPVYRQVREHASGSFADMMAAIEARLAPCECGGAFRHDAWRRCFTCSAPLRSVEPLGVDLWPAPFWLEESGDPDAVEAAFTERWIRGADIWRTST
;
A
#
# COMPACT_ATOMS: atom_id res chain seq x y z
N MET A 1 -12.08 -22.25 -41.91
CA MET A 1 -11.79 -22.55 -40.49
C MET A 1 -11.20 -21.28 -39.94
N ASP A 2 -12.09 -20.40 -39.50
CA ASP A 2 -11.77 -19.10 -38.93
C ASP A 2 -11.14 -19.31 -37.55
N THR A 3 -9.95 -18.76 -37.36
CA THR A 3 -9.31 -18.66 -36.05
C THR A 3 -9.85 -17.40 -35.40
N ALA A 4 -10.89 -17.55 -34.57
CA ALA A 4 -11.28 -16.50 -33.64
C ALA A 4 -10.15 -16.36 -32.62
N ALA A 5 -9.40 -15.27 -32.69
CA ALA A 5 -8.57 -14.82 -31.60
C ALA A 5 -9.51 -14.48 -30.43
N SER A 6 -9.34 -15.15 -29.30
CA SER A 6 -10.08 -14.86 -28.07
C SER A 6 -9.57 -13.52 -27.51
N GLU A 7 -10.35 -12.46 -27.72
CA GLU A 7 -10.12 -11.10 -27.21
C GLU A 7 -10.61 -10.91 -25.75
N ASP A 8 -10.36 -11.88 -24.86
CA ASP A 8 -10.92 -11.88 -23.49
C ASP A 8 -9.83 -11.96 -22.38
N HIS A 9 -8.67 -11.30 -22.54
CA HIS A 9 -7.58 -11.34 -21.53
C HIS A 9 -7.17 -9.99 -20.94
N ASP A 10 -7.82 -8.88 -21.32
CA ASP A 10 -7.48 -7.55 -20.79
C ASP A 10 -8.37 -7.11 -19.60
N ASP A 11 -9.48 -7.79 -19.32
CA ASP A 11 -10.40 -7.44 -18.21
C ASP A 11 -9.89 -7.85 -16.81
N ASP A 12 -8.93 -8.77 -16.73
CA ASP A 12 -8.45 -9.31 -15.45
C ASP A 12 -7.39 -8.43 -14.75
N ASN A 13 -6.71 -7.53 -15.48
CA ASN A 13 -5.68 -6.62 -14.91
C ASN A 13 -6.23 -5.23 -14.56
N TRP A 14 -7.41 -5.18 -13.96
CA TRP A 14 -8.10 -3.92 -13.65
C TRP A 14 -7.39 -3.04 -12.60
N LEU A 15 -6.38 -3.57 -11.89
CA LEU A 15 -5.52 -2.82 -10.96
C LEU A 15 -4.15 -2.45 -11.57
N ASN A 16 -3.98 -2.57 -12.89
CA ASN A 16 -2.75 -2.19 -13.61
C ASN A 16 -1.48 -2.79 -13.00
N ALA A 17 -1.55 -4.04 -12.54
CA ALA A 17 -0.43 -4.76 -11.97
C ALA A 17 0.71 -4.85 -12.99
N ALA A 18 1.91 -4.45 -12.58
CA ALA A 18 3.09 -4.45 -13.44
C ALA A 18 4.36 -4.75 -12.64
N PRO A 19 5.32 -5.52 -13.20
CA PRO A 19 6.58 -5.78 -12.53
C PRO A 19 7.42 -4.51 -12.39
N VAL A 20 8.18 -4.45 -11.31
CA VAL A 20 9.18 -3.42 -11.02
C VAL A 20 10.36 -4.02 -10.26
N ASP A 21 11.57 -3.75 -10.73
CA ASP A 21 12.78 -4.20 -10.06
C ASP A 21 13.24 -3.15 -9.03
N CYS A 22 13.65 -3.63 -7.86
CA CYS A 22 14.27 -2.78 -6.87
C CYS A 22 15.64 -2.28 -7.36
N PRO A 23 15.88 -0.96 -7.45
CA PRO A 23 17.17 -0.43 -7.91
C PRO A 23 18.32 -0.67 -6.92
N GLY A 24 18.00 -1.02 -5.67
CA GLY A 24 19.01 -1.27 -4.62
C GLY A 24 19.54 -2.71 -4.62
N CYS A 25 18.66 -3.71 -4.76
CA CYS A 25 19.04 -5.12 -4.64
C CYS A 25 18.60 -6.01 -5.81
N GLY A 26 17.89 -5.46 -6.81
CA GLY A 26 17.40 -6.23 -7.97
C GLY A 26 16.21 -7.15 -7.66
N GLU A 27 15.62 -7.07 -6.46
CA GLU A 27 14.42 -7.84 -6.12
C GLU A 27 13.26 -7.49 -7.06
N ALA A 28 12.62 -8.51 -7.63
CA ALA A 28 11.42 -8.35 -8.44
C ALA A 28 10.20 -8.12 -7.52
N LEU A 29 9.44 -7.07 -7.82
CA LEU A 29 8.23 -6.67 -7.11
C LEU A 29 7.13 -6.37 -8.13
N TYR A 30 5.90 -6.21 -7.67
CA TYR A 30 4.80 -5.73 -8.51
C TYR A 30 4.25 -4.44 -7.95
N ARG A 31 4.09 -3.44 -8.82
CA ARG A 31 3.26 -2.27 -8.54
C ARG A 31 1.82 -2.58 -8.89
N VAL A 32 0.87 -2.16 -8.05
CA VAL A 32 -0.56 -2.39 -8.22
C VAL A 32 -1.31 -1.14 -7.80
N ASP A 33 -2.27 -0.69 -8.58
CA ASP A 33 -3.08 0.48 -8.22
C ASP A 33 -3.96 0.16 -7.00
N HIS A 34 -4.26 1.18 -6.20
CA HIS A 34 -5.21 1.07 -5.10
C HIS A 34 -6.60 0.74 -5.66
N SER A 35 -7.24 -0.26 -5.06
CA SER A 35 -8.61 -0.58 -5.44
C SER A 35 -9.56 0.57 -5.10
N PRO A 36 -10.36 1.08 -6.06
CA PRO A 36 -11.40 2.06 -5.79
C PRO A 36 -12.51 1.54 -4.86
N PHE A 37 -12.56 0.24 -4.59
CA PHE A 37 -13.54 -0.40 -3.71
C PHE A 37 -13.02 -0.62 -2.29
N MET A 38 -11.78 -0.21 -2.00
CA MET A 38 -11.22 -0.34 -0.66
C MET A 38 -11.50 0.93 0.13
N ASP A 39 -12.37 0.84 1.14
CA ASP A 39 -12.76 1.96 2.02
C ASP A 39 -11.68 2.28 3.07
N CYS A 40 -10.44 2.45 2.61
CA CYS A 40 -9.26 2.72 3.44
C CYS A 40 -8.37 3.78 2.81
N THR A 41 -7.62 4.46 3.65
CA THR A 41 -6.51 5.33 3.24
C THR A 41 -5.20 4.66 3.62
N PHE A 42 -4.28 4.55 2.66
CA PHE A 42 -2.98 3.91 2.87
C PHE A 42 -1.91 4.96 3.13
N LEU A 43 -1.13 4.78 4.19
CA LEU A 43 0.03 5.61 4.48
C LEU A 43 1.26 4.73 4.69
N TYR A 44 2.41 5.19 4.22
CA TYR A 44 3.62 4.38 4.15
C TYR A 44 4.70 4.99 5.03
N CYS A 45 5.50 4.13 5.66
CA CYS A 45 6.59 4.58 6.48
C CYS A 45 7.67 5.21 5.60
N GLY A 46 8.13 6.40 5.99
CA GLY A 46 9.21 7.09 5.32
C GLY A 46 10.55 6.36 5.37
N ASP A 47 10.74 5.37 6.26
CA ASP A 47 12.05 4.77 6.56
C ASP A 47 12.11 3.24 6.36
N CYS A 48 10.98 2.54 6.31
CA CYS A 48 10.94 1.10 6.10
C CYS A 48 9.74 0.68 5.22
N PRO A 49 9.65 -0.60 4.78
CA PRO A 49 8.59 -1.06 3.87
C PRO A 49 7.19 -1.16 4.48
N ARG A 50 6.99 -0.70 5.72
CA ARG A 50 5.71 -0.87 6.41
C ARG A 50 4.68 0.13 5.93
N ARG A 51 3.43 -0.30 5.91
CA ARG A 51 2.23 0.49 5.60
C ARG A 51 1.28 0.46 6.80
N VAL A 52 0.46 1.48 6.91
CA VAL A 52 -0.69 1.52 7.82
C VAL A 52 -1.96 1.78 7.02
N ASP A 53 -2.99 1.02 7.35
CA ASP A 53 -4.28 1.04 6.66
C ASP A 53 -5.29 1.73 7.59
N VAL A 54 -5.79 2.88 7.16
CA VAL A 54 -6.73 3.69 7.93
C VAL A 54 -8.12 3.52 7.34
N SER A 55 -8.98 2.76 8.02
CA SER A 55 -10.37 2.58 7.58
C SER A 55 -11.14 3.90 7.57
N TRP A 56 -11.95 4.14 6.54
CA TRP A 56 -12.87 5.27 6.49
C TRP A 56 -14.00 5.20 7.53
N TYR A 57 -14.17 4.02 8.15
CA TYR A 57 -15.12 3.78 9.23
C TYR A 57 -14.53 4.02 10.62
N ASP A 58 -13.22 4.25 10.72
CA ASP A 58 -12.56 4.52 11.98
C ASP A 58 -13.08 5.84 12.60
N PRO A 59 -13.40 5.88 13.91
CA PRO A 59 -13.93 7.09 14.57
C PRO A 59 -12.99 8.29 14.48
N VAL A 60 -11.67 8.08 14.59
CA VAL A 60 -10.67 9.15 14.47
C VAL A 60 -10.65 9.67 13.04
N TYR A 61 -10.66 8.77 12.04
CA TYR A 61 -10.71 9.19 10.62
C TYR A 61 -11.96 10.04 10.34
N ARG A 62 -13.13 9.58 10.79
CA ARG A 62 -14.40 10.33 10.64
C ARG A 62 -14.33 11.69 11.31
N GLN A 63 -13.81 11.76 12.54
CA GLN A 63 -13.62 13.02 13.24
C GLN A 63 -12.71 13.96 12.45
N VAL A 64 -11.57 13.47 11.92
CA VAL A 64 -10.69 14.29 11.09
C VAL A 64 -11.43 14.82 9.87
N ARG A 65 -12.12 13.93 9.15
CA ARG A 65 -12.86 14.27 7.93
C ARG A 65 -13.98 15.30 8.16
N GLU A 66 -14.71 15.20 9.27
CA GLU A 66 -15.77 16.16 9.62
C GLU A 66 -15.22 17.55 9.95
N HIS A 67 -14.03 17.62 10.55
CA HIS A 67 -13.40 18.88 10.96
C HIS A 67 -12.44 19.44 9.89
N ALA A 68 -12.08 18.63 8.89
CA ALA A 68 -11.30 19.06 7.74
C ALA A 68 -12.18 19.95 6.84
N SER A 69 -12.21 21.24 7.17
CA SER A 69 -12.78 22.30 6.32
C SER A 69 -11.87 22.68 5.14
N GLY A 70 -10.71 22.02 5.03
CA GLY A 70 -9.63 22.31 4.07
C GLY A 70 -9.52 21.30 2.92
N SER A 71 -8.38 21.35 2.25
CA SER A 71 -8.03 20.48 1.13
C SER A 71 -7.78 19.03 1.55
N PHE A 72 -7.70 18.10 0.59
CA PHE A 72 -7.29 16.71 0.85
C PHE A 72 -5.93 16.65 1.57
N ALA A 73 -5.00 17.53 1.21
CA ALA A 73 -3.69 17.60 1.86
C ALA A 73 -3.79 17.96 3.36
N ASP A 74 -4.69 18.89 3.72
CA ASP A 74 -4.92 19.26 5.13
C ASP A 74 -5.51 18.10 5.93
N MET A 75 -6.45 17.35 5.31
CA MET A 75 -7.01 16.14 5.90
C MET A 75 -5.91 15.08 6.14
N MET A 76 -5.06 14.83 5.14
CA MET A 76 -3.97 13.86 5.27
C MET A 76 -2.95 14.28 6.34
N ALA A 77 -2.56 15.55 6.39
CA ALA A 77 -1.67 16.05 7.44
C ALA A 77 -2.27 15.85 8.85
N ALA A 78 -3.58 16.06 9.00
CA ALA A 78 -4.28 15.86 10.27
C ALA A 78 -4.44 14.37 10.66
N ILE A 79 -4.48 13.45 9.69
CA ILE A 79 -4.40 12.00 9.93
C ILE A 79 -2.99 11.63 10.35
N GLU A 80 -1.97 12.04 9.58
CA GLU A 80 -0.56 11.74 9.81
C GLU A 80 -0.06 12.19 11.18
N ALA A 81 -0.51 13.35 11.67
CA ALA A 81 -0.17 13.87 12.99
C ALA A 81 -0.71 12.99 14.13
N ARG A 82 -1.81 12.28 13.91
CA ARG A 82 -2.47 11.42 14.92
C ARG A 82 -1.97 9.98 14.89
N LEU A 83 -1.33 9.54 13.81
CA LEU A 83 -0.82 8.18 13.70
C LEU A 83 0.32 7.91 14.69
N ALA A 84 0.27 6.74 15.33
CA ALA A 84 1.39 6.21 16.08
C ALA A 84 2.62 6.07 15.16
N PRO A 85 3.84 6.26 15.67
CA PRO A 85 5.03 6.05 14.87
C PRO A 85 5.10 4.59 14.39
N CYS A 86 5.81 4.38 13.28
CA CYS A 86 6.16 3.05 12.81
C CYS A 86 7.04 2.35 13.86
N GLU A 87 7.02 1.01 13.90
CA GLU A 87 7.86 0.21 14.79
C GLU A 87 9.37 0.45 14.59
N CYS A 88 9.77 0.89 13.39
CA CYS A 88 11.15 1.30 13.12
C CYS A 88 11.51 2.69 13.66
N GLY A 89 10.55 3.44 14.23
CA GLY A 89 10.70 4.83 14.67
C GLY A 89 10.32 5.87 13.61
N GLY A 90 10.14 5.46 12.35
CA GLY A 90 9.76 6.35 11.25
C GLY A 90 8.31 6.86 11.32
N ALA A 91 8.00 7.84 10.47
CA ALA A 91 6.66 8.41 10.37
C ALA A 91 5.92 7.89 9.13
N PHE A 92 4.62 7.63 9.28
CA PHE A 92 3.75 7.32 8.15
C PHE A 92 3.33 8.61 7.42
N ARG A 93 3.40 8.58 6.08
CA ARG A 93 2.98 9.66 5.18
C ARG A 93 2.19 9.11 4.01
N HIS A 94 1.20 9.87 3.55
CA HIS A 94 0.38 9.48 2.39
C HIS A 94 1.17 9.55 1.07
N ASP A 95 2.20 10.41 1.03
CA ASP A 95 3.06 10.67 -0.13
C ASP A 95 4.46 10.04 0.02
N ALA A 96 4.67 9.16 1.01
CA ALA A 96 5.95 8.49 1.20
C ALA A 96 6.23 7.51 0.05
N TRP A 97 7.46 7.54 -0.49
CA TRP A 97 7.90 6.55 -1.48
C TRP A 97 7.78 5.13 -0.93
N ARG A 98 7.33 4.21 -1.79
CA ARG A 98 7.32 2.78 -1.45
C ARG A 98 8.74 2.27 -1.34
N ARG A 99 8.96 1.28 -0.49
CA ARG A 99 10.29 0.75 -0.17
C ARG A 99 10.32 -0.75 -0.39
N CYS A 100 11.46 -1.25 -0.87
CA CYS A 100 11.65 -2.67 -1.15
C CYS A 100 11.57 -3.50 0.14
N PHE A 101 10.79 -4.59 0.13
CA PHE A 101 10.62 -5.48 1.29
C PHE A 101 11.92 -6.21 1.70
N THR A 102 12.90 -6.31 0.80
CA THR A 102 14.20 -6.94 1.04
C THR A 102 15.23 -5.96 1.58
N CYS A 103 15.51 -4.86 0.87
CA CYS A 103 16.62 -3.94 1.20
C CYS A 103 16.19 -2.55 1.71
N SER A 104 14.88 -2.28 1.82
CA SER A 104 14.32 -0.98 2.23
C SER A 104 14.67 0.23 1.34
N ALA A 105 15.38 0.04 0.21
CA ALA A 105 15.64 1.11 -0.75
C ALA A 105 14.30 1.68 -1.29
N PRO A 106 14.20 3.01 -1.48
CA PRO A 106 12.99 3.63 -2.03
C PRO A 106 12.86 3.33 -3.53
N LEU A 107 11.68 2.94 -3.97
CA LEU A 107 11.35 2.69 -5.37
C LEU A 107 10.87 3.98 -6.04
N ARG A 108 11.82 4.83 -6.44
CA ARG A 108 11.54 6.12 -7.10
C ARG A 108 10.95 6.01 -8.51
N SER A 109 10.92 4.81 -9.07
CA SER A 109 10.25 4.48 -10.33
C SER A 109 8.74 4.21 -10.16
N VAL A 110 8.23 4.21 -8.94
CA VAL A 110 6.82 3.94 -8.61
C VAL A 110 6.23 5.18 -7.97
N GLU A 111 5.16 5.72 -8.57
CA GLU A 111 4.49 6.91 -8.06
C GLU A 111 4.05 6.73 -6.59
N PRO A 112 4.25 7.75 -5.74
CA PRO A 112 3.96 7.63 -4.31
C PRO A 112 2.47 7.74 -3.99
N LEU A 113 1.59 7.97 -4.96
CA LEU A 113 0.15 8.10 -4.73
C LEU A 113 -0.60 7.03 -5.53
N GLY A 114 -1.64 6.45 -4.91
CA GLY A 114 -2.55 5.53 -5.59
C GLY A 114 -1.98 4.16 -5.94
N VAL A 115 -0.76 3.82 -5.50
CA VAL A 115 -0.07 2.57 -5.86
C VAL A 115 0.47 1.86 -4.64
N ASP A 116 0.38 0.53 -4.63
CA ASP A 116 0.97 -0.41 -3.69
C ASP A 116 2.11 -1.21 -4.31
N LEU A 117 2.91 -1.83 -3.43
CA LEU A 117 3.88 -2.84 -3.81
C LEU A 117 3.50 -4.19 -3.22
N TRP A 118 3.63 -5.23 -4.04
CA TRP A 118 3.44 -6.62 -3.63
C TRP A 118 4.68 -7.45 -4.00
N PRO A 119 5.00 -8.50 -3.23
CA PRO A 119 6.11 -9.38 -3.55
C PRO A 119 5.79 -10.19 -4.81
N ALA A 120 6.79 -10.42 -5.68
CA ALA A 120 6.59 -11.15 -6.94
C ALA A 120 5.92 -12.54 -6.85
N PRO A 121 6.18 -13.37 -5.81
CA PRO A 121 5.52 -14.65 -5.67
C PRO A 121 3.99 -14.57 -5.65
N PHE A 122 3.39 -13.44 -5.24
CA PHE A 122 1.93 -13.28 -5.21
C PHE A 122 1.28 -13.42 -6.61
N TRP A 123 2.03 -13.13 -7.68
CA TRP A 123 1.55 -13.16 -9.07
C TRP A 123 2.15 -14.30 -9.90
N LEU A 124 3.03 -15.10 -9.29
CA LEU A 124 3.64 -16.25 -9.95
C LEU A 124 2.88 -17.50 -9.48
N GLU A 125 2.30 -18.26 -10.42
CA GLU A 125 1.56 -19.51 -10.16
C GLU A 125 2.36 -20.56 -9.37
N GLU A 126 3.68 -20.38 -9.24
CA GLU A 126 4.61 -21.31 -8.59
C GLU A 126 4.79 -21.09 -7.06
N SER A 127 4.09 -20.13 -6.45
CA SER A 127 4.39 -19.67 -5.07
C SER A 127 3.70 -20.43 -3.93
N GLY A 128 2.91 -21.47 -4.21
CA GLY A 128 2.19 -22.23 -3.20
C GLY A 128 0.77 -21.71 -2.98
N ASP A 129 0.33 -21.61 -1.73
CA ASP A 129 -1.00 -21.09 -1.36
C ASP A 129 -0.97 -19.55 -1.34
N PRO A 130 -1.60 -18.86 -2.32
CA PRO A 130 -1.52 -17.41 -2.46
C PRO A 130 -2.12 -16.67 -1.25
N ASP A 131 -3.18 -17.22 -0.64
CA ASP A 131 -3.82 -16.63 0.54
C ASP A 131 -2.87 -16.65 1.75
N ALA A 132 -2.11 -17.73 1.90
CA ALA A 132 -1.11 -17.85 2.96
C ALA A 132 0.06 -16.87 2.77
N VAL A 133 0.49 -16.66 1.53
CA VAL A 133 1.53 -15.65 1.19
C VAL A 133 1.01 -14.24 1.49
N GLU A 134 -0.23 -13.94 1.12
CA GLU A 134 -0.87 -12.66 1.41
C GLU A 134 -0.97 -12.38 2.90
N ALA A 135 -1.44 -13.38 3.66
CA ALA A 135 -1.60 -13.28 5.10
C ALA A 135 -0.25 -13.01 5.79
N ALA A 136 0.79 -13.78 5.44
CA ALA A 136 2.12 -13.60 5.99
C ALA A 136 2.74 -12.24 5.62
N PHE A 137 2.51 -11.77 4.38
CA PHE A 137 2.94 -10.45 3.95
C PHE A 137 2.24 -9.35 4.73
N THR A 138 0.91 -9.45 4.86
CA THR A 138 0.06 -8.49 5.57
C THR A 138 0.46 -8.42 7.04
N GLU A 139 0.58 -9.56 7.72
CA GLU A 139 1.02 -9.61 9.12
C GLU A 139 2.38 -8.94 9.34
N ARG A 140 3.30 -9.11 8.38
CA ARG A 140 4.67 -8.59 8.49
C ARG A 140 4.78 -7.09 8.21
N TRP A 141 4.05 -6.58 7.21
CA TRP A 141 4.31 -5.25 6.66
C TRP A 141 3.14 -4.28 6.78
N ILE A 142 1.93 -4.75 7.03
CA ILE A 142 0.72 -3.92 7.05
C ILE A 142 0.16 -3.86 8.47
N ARG A 143 -0.03 -2.65 8.97
CA ARG A 143 -0.64 -2.41 10.28
C ARG A 143 -2.08 -1.93 10.12
N GLY A 144 -3.03 -2.71 10.62
CA GLY A 144 -4.46 -2.35 10.65
C GLY A 144 -5.04 -2.05 12.04
N ALA A 145 -4.28 -2.30 13.12
CA ALA A 145 -4.75 -2.16 14.50
C ALA A 145 -3.83 -1.26 15.36
N ASP A 146 -4.41 -0.67 16.41
CA ASP A 146 -3.75 0.22 17.37
C ASP A 146 -2.99 1.39 16.71
N ILE A 147 -3.47 1.86 15.56
CA ILE A 147 -2.72 2.74 14.65
C ILE A 147 -2.60 4.19 15.13
N TRP A 148 -3.38 4.60 16.12
CA TRP A 148 -3.45 5.97 16.62
C TRP A 148 -2.55 6.16 17.85
N ARG A 149 -1.99 7.36 18.01
CA ARG A 149 -1.31 7.73 19.26
C ARG A 149 -2.32 7.71 20.40
N THR A 150 -1.96 7.08 21.51
CA THR A 150 -2.70 7.23 22.76
C THR A 150 -2.49 8.66 23.26
N SER A 151 -3.60 9.38 23.48
CA SER A 151 -3.52 10.67 24.17
C SER A 151 -3.04 10.40 25.59
N THR A 152 -1.89 10.96 25.96
CA THR A 152 -1.38 10.93 27.33
C THR A 152 -1.99 12.08 28.12
#